data_AF-A0A2V8VFY3-F1
#
_entry.id   AF-A0A2V8VFY3-F1
#
_cell.length_a   1.000
_cell.length_b   1.000
_cell.length_c   1.000
_cell.angle_alpha   90.00
_cell.angle_beta   90.00
_cell.angle_gamma   90.00
#
_symmetry.space_group_name_H-M   'P 1'
#
loop_
_entity.id
_entity.type
_entity.pdbx_description
1 polymer ?
#
loop_
_entity_poly.entity_id
_entity_poly.type
_entity_poly.pdbx_seq_one_letter_code
_entity_poly.pdbx_strand_id
1 'polypeptide(L)'
;MTRTKEEVAKYIEDFLNDGGGPHDWDDFISIRIRKNPELEAIRLKCGRLPDLYPPVERGQYCSDEGMEVLRQVLQSLRAQP
;
A
#
# COMPACT_ATOMS: atom_id res chain seq x y z
N MET A 1 9.47 -0.25 12.58
CA MET A 1 9.46 1.21 12.39
C MET A 1 8.20 1.80 13.04
N THR A 2 8.17 3.10 13.33
CA THR A 2 6.94 3.84 13.68
C THR A 2 6.53 4.61 12.43
N ARG A 3 5.25 4.56 12.05
CA ARG A 3 4.70 5.32 10.92
C ARG A 3 3.36 5.94 11.31
N THR A 4 3.00 7.07 10.70
CA THR A 4 1.67 7.71 10.84
C THR A 4 0.73 7.30 9.72
N LYS A 5 -0.55 7.67 9.84
CA LYS A 5 -1.56 7.42 8.78
C LYS A 5 -1.20 8.17 7.51
N GLU A 6 -0.71 9.41 7.64
CA GLU A 6 -0.32 10.28 6.53
C GLU A 6 0.87 9.71 5.76
N GLU A 7 1.86 9.15 6.47
CA GLU A 7 3.01 8.50 5.84
C GLU A 7 2.57 7.25 5.08
N VAL A 8 1.70 6.41 5.66
CA VAL A 8 1.16 5.22 4.97
C VAL A 8 0.31 5.62 3.76
N ALA A 9 -0.54 6.64 3.90
CA ALA A 9 -1.32 7.18 2.78
C ALA A 9 -0.40 7.69 1.66
N LYS A 10 0.70 8.37 2.02
CA LYS A 10 1.67 8.86 1.05
C LYS A 10 2.34 7.73 0.26
N TYR A 11 2.77 6.64 0.90
CA TYR A 11 3.33 5.49 0.17
C TYR A 11 2.35 4.88 -0.83
N ILE A 12 1.06 4.78 -0.46
CA ILE A 12 0.03 4.24 -1.34
C ILE A 12 -0.28 5.22 -2.49
N GLU A 13 -0.37 6.51 -2.20
CA GLU A 13 -0.60 7.55 -3.19
C GLU A 13 0.56 7.67 -4.19
N ASP A 14 1.80 7.64 -3.71
CA ASP A 14 2.99 7.67 -4.57
C ASP A 14 2.99 6.45 -5.48
N PHE A 15 2.76 5.24 -4.94
CA PHE A 15 2.69 4.02 -5.75
C PHE A 15 1.58 4.04 -6.81
N LEU A 16 0.39 4.55 -6.47
CA LEU A 16 -0.74 4.65 -7.41
C LEU A 16 -0.51 5.64 -8.57
N ASN A 17 0.41 6.59 -8.40
CA ASN A 17 0.68 7.64 -9.38
C ASN A 17 2.08 7.50 -10.01
N ASP A 18 2.71 6.32 -9.92
CA ASP A 18 4.08 6.05 -10.37
C ASP A 18 5.12 7.05 -9.79
N GLY A 19 4.87 7.53 -8.57
CA GLY A 19 5.72 8.42 -7.80
C GLY A 19 6.54 7.70 -6.73
N GLY A 20 7.30 8.47 -5.95
CA GLY A 20 8.19 7.94 -4.92
C GLY A 20 9.54 7.44 -5.47
N GLY A 21 10.38 6.95 -4.57
CA GLY A 21 11.67 6.37 -4.90
C GLY A 21 11.55 4.94 -5.45
N PRO A 22 12.60 4.42 -6.12
CA PRO A 22 12.59 3.12 -6.79
C PRO A 22 12.37 1.92 -5.86
N HIS A 23 12.51 2.10 -4.54
CA HIS A 23 12.35 1.06 -3.53
C HIS A 23 11.33 1.41 -2.45
N ASP A 24 10.68 2.57 -2.53
CA ASP A 24 9.81 3.06 -1.45
C ASP A 24 8.64 2.12 -1.19
N TRP A 25 8.04 1.57 -2.26
CA TRP A 25 6.96 0.61 -2.15
C TRP A 25 7.42 -0.70 -1.52
N ASP A 26 8.53 -1.26 -1.99
CA ASP A 26 9.11 -2.51 -1.47
C ASP A 26 9.49 -2.38 0.02
N ASP A 27 10.09 -1.24 0.40
CA ASP A 27 10.43 -0.94 1.79
C ASP A 27 9.18 -0.76 2.66
N PHE A 28 8.15 -0.11 2.13
CA PHE A 28 6.87 0.03 2.82
C PHE A 28 6.28 -1.34 3.13
N ILE A 29 6.12 -2.22 2.14
CA ILE A 29 5.49 -3.53 2.31
C ILE A 29 6.39 -4.54 3.04
N SER A 30 7.71 -4.33 3.12
CA SER A 30 8.64 -5.26 3.80
C SER A 30 8.87 -4.92 5.28
N ILE A 31 8.76 -3.64 5.66
CA ILE A 31 9.14 -3.20 7.01
C ILE A 31 7.93 -3.11 7.94
N ARG A 32 7.95 -3.90 9.01
CA ARG A 32 6.91 -3.94 10.05
C ARG A 32 6.67 -2.58 10.73
N ILE A 33 5.39 -2.20 10.85
CA ILE A 33 4.92 -1.06 11.63
C ILE A 33 4.58 -1.56 13.03
N ARG A 34 5.41 -1.23 14.04
CA ARG A 34 5.34 -1.88 15.37
C ARG A 34 4.30 -1.29 16.32
N LYS A 35 4.00 0.01 16.18
CA LYS A 35 3.23 0.77 17.18
C LYS A 35 1.76 0.97 16.82
N ASN A 36 1.35 0.60 15.61
CA ASN A 36 -0.02 0.78 15.14
C ASN A 36 -0.49 -0.51 14.44
N PRO A 37 -1.26 -1.37 15.13
CA PRO A 37 -1.78 -2.61 14.58
C PRO A 37 -2.67 -2.43 13.34
N GLU A 38 -3.42 -1.32 13.26
CA GLU A 38 -4.28 -1.03 12.11
C GLU A 38 -3.44 -0.73 10.86
N LEU A 39 -2.42 0.12 11.02
CA LEU A 39 -1.49 0.42 9.92
C LEU A 39 -0.68 -0.80 9.51
N GLU A 40 -0.32 -1.66 10.45
CA GLU A 40 0.35 -2.94 10.16
C GLU A 40 -0.57 -3.88 9.37
N ALA A 41 -1.86 -3.95 9.70
CA ALA A 41 -2.83 -4.71 8.93
C ALA A 41 -2.98 -4.17 7.50
N ILE A 42 -2.96 -2.84 7.33
CA ILE A 42 -2.96 -2.20 6.01
C ILE A 42 -1.70 -2.56 5.22
N ARG A 43 -0.51 -2.43 5.83
CA ARG A 43 0.76 -2.84 5.20
C ARG A 43 0.72 -4.29 4.72
N LEU A 44 0.28 -5.20 5.58
CA LEU A 44 0.15 -6.63 5.26
C LEU A 44 -0.84 -6.86 4.12
N LYS A 45 -1.96 -6.13 4.10
CA LYS A 45 -2.94 -6.21 3.02
C LYS A 45 -2.31 -5.76 1.69
N CYS A 46 -1.63 -4.61 1.67
CA CYS A 46 -0.96 -4.11 0.47
C CYS A 46 0.06 -5.13 -0.06
N GLY A 47 0.92 -5.68 0.81
CA GLY A 47 1.92 -6.67 0.41
C GLY A 47 1.37 -8.00 -0.09
N ARG A 48 0.10 -8.33 0.21
CA ARG A 48 -0.58 -9.55 -0.25
C ARG A 48 -1.45 -9.34 -1.49
N LEU A 49 -1.52 -8.12 -2.02
CA LEU A 49 -2.33 -7.85 -3.21
C LEU A 49 -1.96 -8.73 -4.42
N PRO A 50 -0.68 -8.98 -4.72
CA PRO A 50 -0.34 -9.87 -5.85
C PRO A 50 -0.82 -11.31 -5.66
N ASP A 51 -0.98 -11.78 -4.41
CA ASP A 51 -1.51 -13.11 -4.13
C ASP A 51 -3.04 -13.16 -4.24
N LEU A 52 -3.71 -12.09 -3.79
CA LEU A 52 -5.17 -12.00 -3.74
C LEU A 52 -5.79 -11.55 -5.07
N TYR A 53 -5.05 -10.74 -5.81
CA TYR A 53 -5.44 -10.09 -7.06
C TYR A 53 -4.26 -10.18 -8.06
N PRO A 54 -3.92 -11.38 -8.57
CA PRO A 54 -2.73 -11.58 -9.37
C PRO A 54 -2.65 -10.64 -10.59
N PRO A 55 -1.45 -10.22 -11.01
CA PRO A 55 -1.28 -9.44 -12.22
C PRO A 55 -1.76 -10.23 -13.43
N VAL A 56 -2.45 -9.54 -14.34
CA VAL A 56 -2.94 -10.13 -15.60
C VAL A 56 -1.92 -9.96 -16.72
N GLU A 57 -1.03 -8.96 -16.61
CA GLU A 57 0.02 -8.65 -17.58
C GLU A 57 1.40 -8.54 -16.93
N ARG A 58 2.45 -8.74 -17.74
CA ARG A 58 3.84 -8.64 -17.28
C ARG A 58 4.14 -7.20 -16.88
N GLY A 59 4.69 -7.03 -15.68
CA GLY A 59 5.09 -5.72 -15.15
C GLY A 59 4.03 -5.06 -14.27
N GLN A 60 2.83 -5.63 -14.18
CA GLN A 60 1.86 -5.23 -13.17
C GLN A 60 2.23 -5.79 -11.80
N TYR A 61 1.98 -5.01 -10.76
CA TYR A 61 2.06 -5.49 -9.38
C TYR A 61 0.88 -6.41 -9.03
N CYS A 62 -0.33 -5.98 -9.36
CA CYS A 62 -1.59 -6.71 -9.21
C CYS A 62 -2.56 -6.33 -10.35
N SER A 63 -3.67 -7.06 -10.48
CA SER A 63 -4.76 -6.70 -11.40
C SER A 63 -5.40 -5.34 -11.07
N ASP A 64 -6.22 -4.83 -11.99
CA ASP A 64 -6.97 -3.57 -11.83
C ASP A 64 -7.87 -3.59 -10.60
N GLU A 65 -8.46 -4.74 -10.26
CA GLU A 65 -9.22 -4.94 -9.03
C GLU A 65 -8.35 -4.75 -7.79
N GLY A 66 -7.12 -5.26 -7.80
CA GLY A 66 -6.14 -5.03 -6.74
C GLY A 66 -5.75 -3.56 -6.61
N MET A 67 -5.61 -2.86 -7.74
CA MET A 67 -5.35 -1.42 -7.76
C MET A 67 -6.54 -0.62 -7.19
N GLU A 68 -7.77 -1.05 -7.46
CA GLU A 68 -8.96 -0.42 -6.86
C GLU A 68 -9.03 -0.61 -5.34
N VAL A 69 -8.61 -1.77 -4.84
CA VAL A 69 -8.47 -2.00 -3.39
C VAL A 69 -7.47 -1.02 -2.76
N LEU A 70 -6.36 -0.70 -3.43
CA LEU A 70 -5.42 0.33 -2.94
C LEU A 70 -6.05 1.71 -2.89
N ARG A 71 -6.83 2.10 -3.92
CA ARG A 71 -7.54 3.38 -3.94
C ARG A 71 -8.52 3.50 -2.77
N GLN A 72 -9.26 2.43 -2.47
CA GLN A 72 -10.17 2.41 -1.32
C GLN A 72 -9.45 2.50 0.03
N VAL A 73 -8.29 1.85 0.17
CA VAL A 73 -7.46 1.97 1.37
C VAL A 73 -6.94 3.40 1.53
N LEU A 74 -6.47 4.03 0.45
CA LEU A 74 -6.02 5.42 0.46
C LEU A 74 -7.15 6.37 0.89
N GLN A 75 -8.33 6.23 0.30
CA GLN A 75 -9.51 7.02 0.68
C GLN A 75 -9.85 6.84 2.17
N SER A 76 -9.84 5.59 2.65
CA SER A 76 -10.12 5.27 4.05
C SER A 76 -9.11 5.87 5.02
N LEU A 77 -7.83 5.93 4.64
CA LEU A 77 -6.77 6.57 5.43
C LEU A 77 -6.92 8.09 5.47
N ARG A 78 -7.29 8.72 4.35
CA ARG A 78 -7.47 10.18 4.23
C ARG A 78 -8.76 10.68 4.87
N ALA A 79 -9.79 9.84 4.96
CA ALA A 79 -11.07 10.19 5.58
C ALA A 79 -11.05 10.17 7.11
N GLN A 80 -9.98 9.64 7.72
CA GLN A 80 -9.83 9.59 9.17
C GLN A 80 -9.07 10.84 9.66
N PRO A 81 -9.58 11.53 10.70
CA PRO A 81 -8.87 12.63 11.34
C PRO A 81 -7.67 12.15 12.16
#